data_AF-A0A3Q8BMM3-F1
#
_entry.id   AF-A0A3Q8BMM3-F1
#
_cell.length_a   1.000
_cell.length_b   1.000
_cell.length_c   1.000
_cell.angle_alpha   90.00
_cell.angle_beta   90.00
_cell.angle_gamma   90.00
#
_symmetry.space_group_name_H-M   'P 1'
#
loop_
_entity.id
_entity.type
_entity.pdbx_description
1 polymer ?
#
loop_
_entity_poly.entity_id
_entity_poly.type
_entity_poly.pdbx_seq_one_letter_code
_entity_poly.pdbx_strand_id
1 'polypeptide(L)'
;MKKTFVRIATFLMLVCLFPVQLVQACSGFIIGKGLTTDGSILYGRTEDYPYPPNNGAHNKNYIVVPAATYAKGDMLVDESFGFTAPHLAKEFKYTSTPDAARGDGSNGNFGAHGFNEKGVSMTATVTAIPNKKVLAVDPLVTAGGLGEAILIDYVLPRVTSAREGIELIAKTIDEKGSAEGNIIVIADKNEVWYMEILSGHQYVAIKFPEDKYAIFANTYYLGHVDFTDTENVIASAKVEEVAKQAENYMMVDGKFHIAKSYGPENYADGDRSRTYAGIKLLDPASSVTYEDAVYDLLRQPTDPSRRFSLQDTFALQRNRFEHLPEFRPDDEAGKVKQGDNGANDQAADATYKYALGNENVIDAHVYQINSSLPSAFGGTVWLGLAQTRNTPYVPFYGIVTDTYEAFKNRSASYDTNSWYWTVQNIDKMAISHPELFGTSIQEKWIALEKEWIAAQAALDAQYAGLSEDAAVALAPTVTEATLARSAEIFAQLKAVEAEMMAKIEAATTPSSSSTEPSTSTEPSSSGTETSTSTSSSTSQSTSGSNTGGATDTSSSSGTVVSSDKKVTPTNKKGKSNLPSTGEQVSILLVALGVAGILTAIFLHRKKSSKE
;
A
#
# COMPACT_ATOMS: atom_id res chain seq x y z
N MET A 1 32.63 19.98 28.23
CA MET A 1 32.37 20.41 26.83
C MET A 1 32.83 19.38 25.79
N LYS A 2 34.11 18.94 25.74
CA LYS A 2 34.58 17.98 24.71
C LYS A 2 33.87 16.62 24.71
N LYS A 3 33.56 16.02 25.86
CA LYS A 3 32.88 14.71 25.94
C LYS A 3 31.40 14.76 25.52
N THR A 4 30.73 15.90 25.72
CA THR A 4 29.35 16.13 25.30
C THR A 4 29.27 16.39 23.80
N PHE A 5 30.22 17.15 23.25
CA PHE A 5 30.32 17.43 21.82
C PHE A 5 30.66 16.17 21.01
N VAL A 6 31.56 15.32 21.51
CA VAL A 6 31.87 14.03 20.87
C VAL A 6 30.64 13.09 20.91
N ARG A 7 29.87 13.05 22.01
CA ARG A 7 28.65 12.23 22.07
C ARG A 7 27.56 12.70 21.12
N ILE A 8 27.36 14.02 20.97
CA ILE A 8 26.40 14.60 20.02
C ILE A 8 26.85 14.39 18.58
N ALA A 9 28.14 14.59 18.28
CA ALA A 9 28.70 14.34 16.95
C ALA A 9 28.66 12.86 16.57
N THR A 10 28.92 11.94 17.51
CA THR A 10 28.80 10.49 17.27
C THR A 10 27.35 10.06 17.12
N PHE A 11 26.40 10.70 17.81
CA PHE A 11 24.96 10.42 17.66
C PHE A 11 24.44 10.93 16.31
N LEU A 12 24.80 12.16 15.89
CA LEU A 12 24.47 12.70 14.56
C LEU A 12 25.10 11.87 13.42
N MET A 13 26.33 11.38 13.60
CA MET A 13 27.01 10.54 12.60
C MET A 13 26.41 9.12 12.52
N LEU A 14 25.79 8.61 13.59
CA LEU A 14 25.03 7.35 13.61
C LEU A 14 23.64 7.52 12.97
N VAL A 15 22.99 8.67 13.13
CA VAL A 15 21.69 8.97 12.48
C VAL A 15 21.86 9.17 10.97
N CYS A 16 23.01 9.71 10.50
CA CYS A 16 23.31 9.81 9.07
C CYS A 16 23.71 8.50 8.37
N LEU A 17 23.79 7.37 9.08
CA LEU A 17 24.22 6.07 8.53
C LEU A 17 23.07 5.10 8.27
N PHE A 18 21.83 5.48 8.54
CA PHE A 18 20.68 4.66 8.20
C PHE A 18 20.23 4.99 6.78
N PRO A 19 20.29 4.03 5.83
CA PRO A 19 19.66 4.22 4.54
C PRO A 19 18.15 4.25 4.78
N VAL A 20 17.53 5.43 4.66
CA VAL A 20 16.09 5.47 4.44
C VAL A 20 15.86 4.92 3.04
N GLN A 21 15.13 3.81 2.95
CA GLN A 21 14.92 3.10 1.70
C GLN A 21 13.62 3.59 1.07
N LEU A 22 13.72 4.28 -0.07
CA LEU A 22 12.56 4.73 -0.84
C LEU A 22 11.93 3.55 -1.58
N VAL A 23 10.62 3.35 -1.40
CA VAL A 23 9.83 2.34 -2.09
C VAL A 23 9.39 2.88 -3.46
N GLN A 24 9.60 2.12 -4.54
CA GLN A 24 9.23 2.50 -5.91
C GLN A 24 8.26 1.50 -6.55
N ALA A 25 7.23 1.10 -5.80
CA ALA A 25 6.30 0.05 -6.23
C ALA A 25 4.81 0.34 -5.95
N CYS A 26 4.47 1.40 -5.23
CA CYS A 26 3.09 1.77 -4.91
C CYS A 26 2.32 2.25 -6.16
N SER A 27 1.02 1.94 -6.24
CA SER A 27 0.14 2.41 -7.33
C SER A 27 -1.14 3.00 -6.78
N GLY A 28 -1.53 4.21 -7.20
CA GLY A 28 -2.73 4.91 -6.76
C GLY A 28 -3.76 5.13 -7.87
N PHE A 29 -5.00 5.40 -7.47
CA PHE A 29 -6.07 5.78 -8.36
C PHE A 29 -7.05 6.75 -7.70
N ILE A 30 -7.76 7.53 -8.52
CA ILE A 30 -8.91 8.36 -8.12
C ILE A 30 -9.98 8.20 -9.20
N ILE A 31 -11.24 8.06 -8.81
CA ILE A 31 -12.41 8.10 -9.66
C ILE A 31 -13.38 9.12 -9.06
N GLY A 32 -13.58 10.22 -9.78
CA GLY A 32 -14.51 11.27 -9.38
C GLY A 32 -15.95 10.76 -9.34
N LYS A 33 -16.76 11.34 -8.45
CA LYS A 33 -18.15 10.89 -8.21
C LYS A 33 -19.09 10.98 -9.42
N GLY A 34 -18.76 11.79 -10.42
CA GLY A 34 -19.49 11.85 -11.68
C GLY A 34 -19.30 10.61 -12.56
N LEU A 35 -18.30 9.79 -12.26
CA LEU A 35 -17.96 8.55 -12.98
C LEU A 35 -18.27 7.28 -12.21
N THR A 36 -18.82 7.33 -10.99
CA THR A 36 -19.09 6.12 -10.20
C THR A 36 -20.54 5.66 -10.31
N THR A 37 -20.81 4.39 -10.05
CA THR A 37 -22.16 3.81 -10.16
C THR A 37 -23.12 4.27 -9.07
N ASP A 38 -22.60 4.73 -7.93
CA ASP A 38 -23.38 5.13 -6.75
C ASP A 38 -23.21 6.61 -6.38
N GLY A 39 -22.43 7.37 -7.15
CA GLY A 39 -22.16 8.79 -6.87
C GLY A 39 -21.20 9.03 -5.70
N SER A 40 -20.48 8.01 -5.23
CA SER A 40 -19.37 8.16 -4.28
C SER A 40 -18.07 8.57 -4.98
N ILE A 41 -17.13 9.17 -4.26
CA ILE A 41 -15.73 9.27 -4.74
C ILE A 41 -15.05 7.95 -4.40
N LEU A 42 -14.35 7.34 -5.36
CA LEU A 42 -13.51 6.16 -5.12
C LEU A 42 -12.05 6.52 -5.28
N TYR A 43 -11.22 6.29 -4.28
CA TYR A 43 -9.78 6.46 -4.42
C TYR A 43 -9.02 5.51 -3.50
N GLY A 44 -7.77 5.23 -3.82
CA GLY A 44 -7.04 4.20 -3.11
C GLY A 44 -5.63 4.03 -3.62
N ARG A 45 -4.90 3.11 -2.99
CA ARG A 45 -3.52 2.81 -3.36
C ARG A 45 -3.13 1.39 -2.93
N THR A 46 -2.15 0.81 -3.60
CA THR A 46 -1.34 -0.30 -3.06
C THR A 46 -0.06 0.26 -2.42
N GLU A 47 0.23 -0.17 -1.20
CA GLU A 47 1.52 -0.02 -0.56
C GLU A 47 2.33 -1.29 -0.76
N ASP A 48 3.57 -1.11 -1.21
CA ASP A 48 4.42 -2.19 -1.68
C ASP A 48 5.73 -2.19 -0.88
N TYR A 49 6.29 -3.37 -0.62
CA TYR A 49 7.56 -3.52 0.10
C TYR A 49 8.48 -4.50 -0.65
N PRO A 50 9.28 -4.00 -1.61
CA PRO A 50 10.03 -4.83 -2.54
C PRO A 50 11.43 -5.22 -2.04
N TYR A 51 11.67 -5.29 -0.73
CA TYR A 51 13.02 -5.47 -0.18
C TYR A 51 13.35 -6.93 0.16
N PRO A 52 14.39 -7.51 -0.47
CA PRO A 52 14.90 -8.83 -0.11
C PRO A 52 15.48 -8.86 1.31
N PRO A 53 15.47 -10.03 1.98
CA PRO A 53 14.91 -11.30 1.54
C PRO A 53 13.38 -11.42 1.77
N ASN A 54 12.72 -10.38 2.25
CA ASN A 54 11.35 -10.41 2.78
C ASN A 54 10.35 -9.64 1.91
N ASN A 55 10.50 -9.69 0.57
CA ASN A 55 9.56 -9.09 -0.38
C ASN A 55 8.12 -9.41 -0.01
N GLY A 56 7.30 -8.38 0.19
CA GLY A 56 5.88 -8.54 0.57
C GLY A 56 5.63 -9.28 1.89
N ALA A 57 6.64 -9.48 2.73
CA ALA A 57 6.52 -10.09 4.05
C ALA A 57 6.81 -9.03 5.13
N HIS A 58 6.03 -7.96 5.08
CA HIS A 58 6.16 -6.79 5.97
C HIS A 58 4.80 -6.47 6.56
N ASN A 59 4.60 -6.90 7.81
CA ASN A 59 3.31 -6.86 8.48
C ASN A 59 2.82 -5.42 8.71
N LYS A 60 1.62 -5.13 8.24
CA LYS A 60 0.90 -3.88 8.49
C LYS A 60 -0.15 -4.10 9.57
N ASN A 61 -0.44 -3.07 10.36
CA ASN A 61 -1.55 -3.08 11.31
C ASN A 61 -2.66 -2.16 10.85
N TYR A 62 -3.87 -2.35 11.35
CA TYR A 62 -4.94 -1.36 11.22
C TYR A 62 -5.45 -0.99 12.61
N ILE A 63 -5.22 0.25 13.03
CA ILE A 63 -5.41 0.71 14.41
C ILE A 63 -6.24 2.00 14.46
N VAL A 64 -6.81 2.27 15.64
CA VAL A 64 -7.35 3.58 15.99
C VAL A 64 -6.38 4.27 16.95
N VAL A 65 -5.94 5.48 16.59
CA VAL A 65 -5.23 6.39 17.49
C VAL A 65 -6.29 7.29 18.15
N PRO A 66 -6.44 7.24 19.48
CA PRO A 66 -7.47 8.01 20.17
C PRO A 66 -7.17 9.51 20.11
N ALA A 67 -8.23 10.32 20.22
CA ALA A 67 -8.08 11.76 20.43
C ALA A 67 -7.25 12.02 21.69
N ALA A 68 -6.37 13.01 21.63
CA ALA A 68 -5.41 13.29 22.69
C ALA A 68 -5.36 14.79 23.04
N THR A 69 -5.01 15.08 24.29
CA THR A 69 -4.73 16.44 24.78
C THR A 69 -3.27 16.50 25.17
N TYR A 70 -2.57 17.52 24.69
CA TYR A 70 -1.14 17.68 24.91
C TYR A 70 -0.84 18.92 25.74
N ALA A 71 0.23 18.85 26.54
CA ALA A 71 0.73 20.00 27.26
C ALA A 71 1.44 20.95 26.29
N LYS A 72 1.48 22.24 26.65
CA LYS A 72 2.22 23.23 25.87
C LYS A 72 3.71 22.85 25.82
N GLY A 73 4.22 22.66 24.61
CA GLY A 73 5.63 22.32 24.36
C GLY A 73 5.86 20.83 24.10
N ASP A 74 4.83 19.99 24.18
CA ASP A 74 4.90 18.61 23.69
C ASP A 74 5.15 18.62 22.17
N MET A 75 6.03 17.73 21.72
CA MET A 75 6.48 17.68 20.33
C MET A 75 6.14 16.33 19.70
N LEU A 76 5.55 16.38 18.51
CA LEU A 76 5.56 15.28 17.57
C LEU A 76 6.97 15.15 17.00
N VAL A 77 7.50 13.94 16.94
CA VAL A 77 8.83 13.64 16.43
C VAL A 77 8.74 12.46 15.46
N ASP A 78 9.25 12.66 14.26
CA ASP A 78 9.48 11.61 13.28
C ASP A 78 10.83 10.93 13.56
N GLU A 79 10.82 9.60 13.65
CA GLU A 79 12.02 8.78 13.86
C GLU A 79 12.82 8.60 12.55
N SER A 80 12.21 8.80 11.38
CA SER A 80 12.86 8.58 10.07
C SER A 80 13.77 9.73 9.66
N PHE A 81 13.22 10.93 9.48
CA PHE A 81 13.98 12.11 9.01
C PHE A 81 14.21 13.15 10.11
N GLY A 82 13.71 12.92 11.33
CA GLY A 82 13.84 13.86 12.44
C GLY A 82 12.96 15.10 12.30
N PHE A 83 11.91 15.04 11.46
CA PHE A 83 10.87 16.08 11.44
C PHE A 83 10.28 16.26 12.83
N THR A 84 10.03 17.50 13.22
CA THR A 84 9.36 17.80 14.49
C THR A 84 8.29 18.86 14.31
N ALA A 85 7.18 18.75 15.04
CA ALA A 85 6.15 19.78 15.12
C ALA A 85 5.57 19.83 16.54
N PRO A 86 5.20 21.01 17.06
CA PRO A 86 4.49 21.05 18.32
C PRO A 86 3.13 20.35 18.17
N HIS A 87 2.75 19.54 19.16
CA HIS A 87 1.39 19.04 19.23
C HIS A 87 0.39 20.20 19.38
N LEU A 88 -0.81 20.04 18.83
CA LEU A 88 -1.91 20.93 19.16
C LEU A 88 -2.39 20.64 20.59
N ALA A 89 -3.05 21.63 21.22
CA ALA A 89 -3.61 21.43 22.55
C ALA A 89 -4.63 20.26 22.57
N LYS A 90 -5.34 20.06 21.46
CA LYS A 90 -6.22 18.90 21.23
C LYS A 90 -6.00 18.39 19.81
N GLU A 91 -5.84 17.09 19.69
CA GLU A 91 -5.66 16.38 18.44
C GLU A 91 -6.76 15.33 18.28
N PHE A 92 -7.25 15.20 17.06
CA PHE A 92 -8.39 14.36 16.75
C PHE A 92 -8.07 12.87 16.79
N LYS A 93 -9.08 12.04 17.04
CA LYS A 93 -9.00 10.60 16.80
C LYS A 93 -8.83 10.34 15.30
N TYR A 94 -7.99 9.37 14.94
CA TYR A 94 -7.88 8.90 13.57
C TYR A 94 -7.56 7.41 13.48
N THR A 95 -7.90 6.78 12.36
CA THR A 95 -7.41 5.44 12.01
C THR A 95 -6.07 5.56 11.30
N SER A 96 -5.25 4.52 11.39
CA SER A 96 -3.92 4.47 10.76
C SER A 96 -3.60 3.03 10.39
N THR A 97 -2.85 2.85 9.30
CA THR A 97 -2.36 1.54 8.85
C THR A 97 -0.83 1.46 8.94
N PRO A 98 -0.25 1.46 10.15
CA PRO A 98 1.20 1.58 10.30
C PRO A 98 1.94 0.25 10.14
N ASP A 99 3.25 0.34 9.95
CA ASP A 99 4.15 -0.81 9.99
C ASP A 99 4.14 -1.48 11.38
N ALA A 100 4.10 -2.81 11.43
CA ALA A 100 4.21 -3.56 12.69
C ALA A 100 5.52 -3.23 13.44
N ALA A 101 6.62 -3.05 12.69
CA ALA A 101 7.92 -2.62 13.18
C ALA A 101 7.97 -1.09 13.27
N ARG A 102 7.69 -0.55 14.46
CA ARG A 102 7.63 0.90 14.75
C ARG A 102 7.90 1.22 16.22
N GLY A 103 8.32 2.44 16.53
CA GLY A 103 8.49 2.92 17.92
C GLY A 103 9.61 2.22 18.69
N ASP A 104 10.57 1.64 17.98
CA ASP A 104 11.84 1.14 18.52
C ASP A 104 13.02 2.11 18.21
N GLY A 105 12.72 3.28 17.63
CA GLY A 105 13.72 4.27 17.23
C GLY A 105 14.47 3.90 15.96
N SER A 106 14.05 2.87 15.22
CA SER A 106 14.74 2.41 14.01
C SER A 106 14.08 2.88 12.71
N ASN A 107 12.75 2.99 12.70
CA ASN A 107 11.93 3.45 11.58
C ASN A 107 10.72 4.25 12.11
N GLY A 108 10.27 5.26 11.37
CA GLY A 108 9.03 5.99 11.68
C GLY A 108 7.78 5.10 11.58
N ASN A 109 6.60 5.68 11.81
CA ASN A 109 5.37 4.90 11.94
C ASN A 109 4.81 4.35 10.62
N PHE A 110 5.05 5.05 9.51
CA PHE A 110 4.53 4.69 8.17
C PHE A 110 3.04 4.40 8.18
N GLY A 111 2.25 5.36 8.70
CA GLY A 111 0.81 5.20 8.90
C GLY A 111 -0.02 4.95 7.64
N ALA A 112 0.58 5.08 6.44
CA ALA A 112 0.06 4.80 5.10
C ALA A 112 -1.25 5.50 4.71
N HIS A 113 -2.33 5.26 5.44
CA HIS A 113 -3.63 5.86 5.19
C HIS A 113 -4.51 5.87 6.46
N GLY A 114 -5.54 6.73 6.48
CA GLY A 114 -6.54 6.72 7.56
C GLY A 114 -7.72 7.67 7.37
N PHE A 115 -8.67 7.62 8.31
CA PHE A 115 -9.76 8.58 8.53
C PHE A 115 -9.58 9.30 9.85
N ASN A 116 -9.87 10.59 9.94
CA ASN A 116 -10.06 11.26 11.23
C ASN A 116 -11.54 11.35 11.66
N GLU A 117 -11.81 11.75 12.90
CA GLU A 117 -13.17 11.90 13.42
C GLU A 117 -13.99 13.04 12.78
N LYS A 118 -13.39 13.82 11.88
CA LYS A 118 -14.07 14.86 11.08
C LYS A 118 -14.46 14.37 9.69
N GLY A 119 -14.13 13.11 9.36
CA GLY A 119 -14.43 12.52 8.07
C GLY A 119 -13.43 12.86 6.98
N VAL A 120 -12.26 13.38 7.34
CA VAL A 120 -11.15 13.56 6.40
C VAL A 120 -10.41 12.24 6.30
N SER A 121 -10.25 11.74 5.07
CA SER A 121 -9.41 10.59 4.76
C SER A 121 -8.17 10.99 3.99
N MET A 122 -7.10 10.23 4.15
CA MET A 122 -5.81 10.47 3.52
C MET A 122 -5.13 9.15 3.16
N THR A 123 -4.43 9.15 2.02
CA THR A 123 -3.44 8.12 1.66
C THR A 123 -2.13 8.81 1.29
N ALA A 124 -1.04 8.36 1.90
CA ALA A 124 0.28 8.94 1.79
C ALA A 124 1.32 7.80 1.93
N THR A 125 2.13 7.48 0.92
CA THR A 125 2.31 8.19 -0.37
C THR A 125 2.43 7.23 -1.57
N VAL A 126 2.32 7.77 -2.79
CA VAL A 126 3.00 7.15 -3.93
C VAL A 126 4.30 7.91 -4.14
N THR A 127 5.44 7.30 -3.86
CA THR A 127 6.76 7.92 -4.06
C THR A 127 6.91 8.43 -5.49
N ALA A 128 7.41 9.65 -5.67
CA ALA A 128 7.73 10.20 -6.98
C ALA A 128 9.09 10.89 -6.92
N ILE A 129 10.00 10.57 -7.84
CA ILE A 129 11.40 11.02 -7.73
C ILE A 129 11.64 12.25 -8.61
N PRO A 130 12.04 13.40 -8.02
CA PRO A 130 12.46 14.56 -8.81
C PRO A 130 13.72 14.27 -9.63
N ASN A 131 13.82 14.84 -10.82
CA ASN A 131 15.04 14.70 -11.61
C ASN A 131 16.24 15.41 -10.96
N LYS A 132 17.43 14.95 -11.34
CA LYS A 132 18.70 15.44 -10.78
C LYS A 132 18.93 16.93 -11.01
N LYS A 133 18.39 17.51 -12.09
CA LYS A 133 18.57 18.94 -12.37
C LYS A 133 17.79 19.80 -11.38
N VAL A 134 16.54 19.44 -11.11
CA VAL A 134 15.74 20.12 -10.09
C VAL A 134 16.35 19.93 -8.70
N LEU A 135 16.78 18.71 -8.34
CA LEU A 135 17.44 18.46 -7.04
C LEU A 135 18.74 19.24 -6.85
N ALA A 136 19.42 19.66 -7.92
CA ALA A 136 20.59 20.51 -7.83
C ALA A 136 20.24 21.97 -7.45
N VAL A 137 19.01 22.40 -7.71
CA VAL A 137 18.50 23.75 -7.40
C VAL A 137 17.72 23.77 -6.09
N ASP A 138 16.81 22.80 -5.90
CA ASP A 138 15.97 22.66 -4.71
C ASP A 138 16.07 21.22 -4.15
N PRO A 139 17.15 20.90 -3.43
CA PRO A 139 17.38 19.56 -2.89
C PRO A 139 16.37 19.19 -1.81
N LEU A 140 16.06 17.89 -1.71
CA LEU A 140 15.26 17.34 -0.62
C LEU A 140 15.93 17.62 0.75
N VAL A 141 15.11 17.92 1.75
CA VAL A 141 15.53 18.24 3.11
C VAL A 141 15.49 16.98 3.97
N THR A 142 16.49 16.10 3.80
CA THR A 142 16.53 14.78 4.48
C THR A 142 16.81 14.85 5.98
N ALA A 143 17.14 16.03 6.52
CA ALA A 143 17.28 16.26 7.95
C ALA A 143 16.23 17.28 8.40
N GLY A 144 15.17 16.80 9.05
CA GLY A 144 14.07 17.59 9.60
C GLY A 144 12.93 17.92 8.62
N GLY A 145 13.03 17.51 7.35
CA GLY A 145 11.98 17.67 6.36
C GLY A 145 10.84 16.66 6.51
N LEU A 146 9.68 16.99 5.97
CA LEU A 146 8.49 16.15 6.03
C LEU A 146 8.65 14.91 5.12
N GLY A 147 8.41 13.71 5.64
CA GLY A 147 8.50 12.45 4.88
C GLY A 147 7.29 11.54 5.09
N GLU A 148 7.19 10.47 4.30
CA GLU A 148 6.08 9.51 4.29
C GLU A 148 5.75 8.99 5.69
N ALA A 149 6.80 8.64 6.45
CA ALA A 149 6.69 7.96 7.74
C ALA A 149 5.82 8.67 8.78
N ILE A 150 5.67 10.00 8.68
CA ILE A 150 4.94 10.82 9.66
C ILE A 150 3.69 11.51 9.09
N LEU A 151 3.46 11.48 7.77
CA LEU A 151 2.40 12.28 7.13
C LEU A 151 1.01 12.03 7.72
N ILE A 152 0.64 10.77 7.95
CA ILE A 152 -0.67 10.42 8.51
C ILE A 152 -0.81 10.94 9.95
N ASP A 153 0.18 10.70 10.80
CA ASP A 153 0.20 11.14 12.20
C ASP A 153 0.35 12.66 12.36
N TYR A 154 0.87 13.33 11.32
CA TYR A 154 0.99 14.78 11.28
C TYR A 154 -0.31 15.45 10.80
N VAL A 155 -0.97 14.93 9.78
CA VAL A 155 -2.05 15.65 9.10
C VAL A 155 -3.42 15.32 9.69
N LEU A 156 -3.81 14.05 9.71
CA LEU A 156 -5.16 13.63 10.09
C LEU A 156 -5.62 14.14 11.48
N PRO A 157 -4.80 14.10 12.55
CA PRO A 157 -5.25 14.60 13.85
C PRO A 157 -5.44 16.12 13.93
N ARG A 158 -5.12 16.89 12.88
CA ARG A 158 -5.01 18.36 12.91
C ARG A 158 -5.96 19.10 11.96
N VAL A 159 -6.70 18.39 11.12
CA VAL A 159 -7.48 19.00 10.02
C VAL A 159 -8.96 18.61 10.06
N THR A 160 -9.81 19.47 9.50
CA THR A 160 -11.27 19.29 9.46
C THR A 160 -11.83 19.21 8.04
N SER A 161 -11.01 19.49 7.03
CA SER A 161 -11.32 19.30 5.61
C SER A 161 -10.12 18.79 4.82
N ALA A 162 -10.35 18.28 3.61
CA ALA A 162 -9.31 17.84 2.69
C ALA A 162 -8.38 19.00 2.28
N ARG A 163 -8.96 20.18 1.99
CA ARG A 163 -8.21 21.39 1.64
C ARG A 163 -7.30 21.84 2.79
N GLU A 164 -7.78 21.82 4.04
CA GLU A 164 -6.94 22.10 5.21
C GLU A 164 -5.77 21.12 5.32
N GLY A 165 -5.98 19.85 4.96
CA GLY A 165 -4.92 18.84 4.82
C GLY A 165 -3.82 19.27 3.85
N ILE A 166 -4.21 19.67 2.64
CA ILE A 166 -3.28 20.15 1.62
C ILE A 166 -2.55 21.43 2.07
N GLU A 167 -3.27 22.40 2.63
CA GLU A 167 -2.69 23.65 3.13
C GLU A 167 -1.70 23.43 4.28
N LEU A 168 -1.98 22.47 5.17
CA LEU A 168 -1.06 22.11 6.25
C LEU A 168 0.23 21.52 5.70
N ILE A 169 0.15 20.61 4.72
CA ILE A 169 1.33 20.01 4.08
C ILE A 169 2.12 21.09 3.32
N ALA A 170 1.44 21.87 2.48
CA ALA A 170 1.99 22.98 1.70
C ALA A 170 2.79 23.96 2.57
N LYS A 171 2.16 24.48 3.63
CA LYS A 171 2.81 25.36 4.60
C LYS A 171 4.02 24.71 5.27
N THR A 172 3.91 23.43 5.61
CA THR A 172 4.99 22.69 6.26
C THR A 172 6.19 22.53 5.33
N ILE A 173 5.96 22.27 4.05
CA ILE A 173 7.00 22.19 3.02
C ILE A 173 7.63 23.56 2.79
N ASP A 174 6.85 24.64 2.75
CA ASP A 174 7.40 26.00 2.64
C ASP A 174 8.34 26.35 3.82
N GLU A 175 8.01 25.89 5.03
CA GLU A 175 8.76 26.21 6.25
C GLU A 175 9.96 25.29 6.52
N LYS A 176 9.83 24.00 6.21
CA LYS A 176 10.79 22.96 6.63
C LYS A 176 11.32 22.09 5.48
N GLY A 177 10.72 22.22 4.31
CA GLY A 177 10.98 21.35 3.17
C GLY A 177 10.44 19.93 3.34
N SER A 178 10.48 19.20 2.23
CA SER A 178 10.17 17.78 2.16
C SER A 178 11.45 16.96 2.11
N ALA A 179 11.47 15.86 2.86
CA ALA A 179 12.55 14.88 2.82
C ALA A 179 12.48 14.01 1.55
N GLU A 180 11.31 13.96 0.91
CA GLU A 180 11.00 13.04 -0.18
C GLU A 180 10.10 13.70 -1.24
N GLY A 181 10.20 13.25 -2.49
CA GLY A 181 9.18 13.54 -3.51
C GLY A 181 8.07 12.50 -3.42
N ASN A 182 6.82 12.95 -3.46
CA ASN A 182 5.68 12.13 -3.08
C ASN A 182 4.38 12.61 -3.73
N ILE A 183 3.46 11.69 -3.96
CA ILE A 183 2.08 11.97 -4.33
C ILE A 183 1.18 11.66 -3.15
N ILE A 184 0.25 12.57 -2.86
CA ILE A 184 -0.67 12.50 -1.73
C ILE A 184 -2.10 12.71 -2.22
N VAL A 185 -3.04 11.94 -1.66
CA VAL A 185 -4.47 12.15 -1.89
C VAL A 185 -5.18 12.31 -0.56
N ILE A 186 -5.94 13.39 -0.42
CA ILE A 186 -6.77 13.71 0.75
C ILE A 186 -8.20 13.94 0.28
N ALA A 187 -9.17 13.38 0.97
CA ALA A 187 -10.58 13.57 0.65
C ALA A 187 -11.41 13.85 1.90
N ASP A 188 -12.53 14.52 1.70
CA ASP A 188 -13.63 14.60 2.64
C ASP A 188 -14.93 14.42 1.86
N LYS A 189 -16.08 14.53 2.54
CA LYS A 189 -17.38 14.27 1.90
C LYS A 189 -17.71 15.17 0.70
N ASN A 190 -17.03 16.31 0.55
CA ASN A 190 -17.29 17.29 -0.49
C ASN A 190 -16.32 17.18 -1.66
N GLU A 191 -15.06 16.91 -1.38
CA GLU A 191 -13.98 17.03 -2.35
C GLU A 191 -12.81 16.07 -2.11
N VAL A 192 -12.04 15.86 -3.17
CA VAL A 192 -10.79 15.12 -3.16
C VAL A 192 -9.70 16.01 -3.76
N TRP A 193 -8.52 16.01 -3.14
CA TRP A 193 -7.35 16.74 -3.57
C TRP A 193 -6.22 15.78 -3.92
N TYR A 194 -5.52 16.07 -5.01
CA TYR A 194 -4.33 15.37 -5.47
C TYR A 194 -3.15 16.33 -5.41
N MET A 195 -2.07 15.94 -4.73
CA MET A 195 -0.87 16.76 -4.56
C MET A 195 0.37 16.00 -4.99
N GLU A 196 1.22 16.67 -5.78
CA GLU A 196 2.59 16.24 -6.06
C GLU A 196 3.56 17.14 -5.29
N ILE A 197 4.38 16.53 -4.44
CA ILE A 197 5.56 17.15 -3.84
C ILE A 197 6.72 16.93 -4.81
N LEU A 198 7.15 18.00 -5.45
CA LEU A 198 7.97 17.98 -6.66
C LEU A 198 9.47 18.09 -6.39
N SER A 199 9.87 18.59 -5.21
CA SER A 199 11.27 18.75 -4.78
C SER A 199 11.33 19.17 -3.30
N GLY A 200 12.47 19.71 -2.84
CA GLY A 200 12.63 20.15 -1.45
C GLY A 200 11.55 21.10 -0.97
N HIS A 201 11.17 22.10 -1.77
CA HIS A 201 10.18 23.11 -1.37
C HIS A 201 9.11 23.37 -2.45
N GLN A 202 9.16 22.68 -3.59
CA GLN A 202 8.14 22.85 -4.63
C GLN A 202 7.08 21.77 -4.56
N TYR A 203 5.83 22.19 -4.73
CA TYR A 203 4.65 21.33 -4.78
C TYR A 203 3.55 21.98 -5.64
N VAL A 204 2.66 21.14 -6.16
CA VAL A 204 1.39 21.55 -6.79
C VAL A 204 0.30 20.58 -6.36
N ALA A 205 -0.84 21.12 -5.96
CA ALA A 205 -2.04 20.37 -5.65
C ALA A 205 -3.24 20.91 -6.43
N ILE A 206 -4.11 19.99 -6.86
CA ILE A 206 -5.36 20.31 -7.54
C ILE A 206 -6.53 19.65 -6.81
N LYS A 207 -7.67 20.35 -6.77
CA LYS A 207 -8.96 19.72 -6.48
C LYS A 207 -9.29 18.80 -7.65
N PHE A 208 -9.40 17.51 -7.38
CA PHE A 208 -9.58 16.52 -8.44
C PHE A 208 -11.01 16.63 -9.02
N PRO A 209 -11.17 16.78 -10.35
CA PRO A 209 -12.49 16.99 -10.94
C PRO A 209 -13.39 15.77 -10.83
N GLU A 210 -14.69 16.02 -10.68
CA GLU A 210 -15.69 14.99 -10.41
C GLU A 210 -15.97 14.07 -11.61
N ASP A 211 -15.70 14.52 -12.83
CA ASP A 211 -15.95 13.80 -14.08
C ASP A 211 -14.69 13.11 -14.65
N LYS A 212 -13.64 12.97 -13.84
CA LYS A 212 -12.36 12.39 -14.25
C LYS A 212 -12.02 11.14 -13.46
N TYR A 213 -11.14 10.33 -14.02
CA TYR A 213 -10.44 9.28 -13.31
C TYR A 213 -8.92 9.40 -13.53
N ALA A 214 -8.13 8.85 -12.61
CA ALA A 214 -6.69 8.85 -12.64
C ALA A 214 -6.16 7.50 -12.16
N ILE A 215 -5.03 7.10 -12.75
CA ILE A 215 -4.23 5.94 -12.34
C ILE A 215 -2.79 6.42 -12.40
N PHE A 216 -2.05 6.24 -11.32
CA PHE A 216 -0.71 6.79 -11.18
C PHE A 216 0.20 5.85 -10.39
N ALA A 217 1.43 5.72 -10.85
CA ALA A 217 2.50 4.93 -10.26
C ALA A 217 3.61 5.88 -9.74
N ASN A 218 4.85 5.42 -9.61
CA ASN A 218 5.89 6.12 -8.86
C ASN A 218 6.62 7.24 -9.64
N THR A 219 5.84 8.09 -10.30
CA THR A 219 6.30 9.24 -11.09
C THR A 219 5.30 10.39 -11.02
N TYR A 220 5.61 11.53 -11.65
CA TYR A 220 4.69 12.68 -11.71
C TYR A 220 3.79 12.63 -12.95
N TYR A 221 2.60 13.19 -12.82
CA TYR A 221 1.52 13.13 -13.81
C TYR A 221 0.88 14.50 -14.10
N LEU A 222 1.05 15.52 -13.25
CA LEU A 222 0.49 16.84 -13.50
C LEU A 222 1.02 17.43 -14.81
N GLY A 223 0.10 17.72 -15.72
CA GLY A 223 0.36 18.42 -16.96
C GLY A 223 0.51 19.92 -16.73
N HIS A 224 -0.27 20.70 -17.48
CA HIS A 224 -0.44 22.13 -17.21
C HIS A 224 -1.49 22.36 -16.12
N VAL A 225 -1.22 23.32 -15.24
CA VAL A 225 -2.15 23.79 -14.20
C VAL A 225 -2.23 25.32 -14.28
N ASP A 226 -3.44 25.86 -14.16
CA ASP A 226 -3.67 27.30 -14.09
C ASP A 226 -3.47 27.79 -12.65
N PHE A 227 -2.31 28.37 -12.36
CA PHE A 227 -1.99 28.88 -11.02
C PHE A 227 -2.81 30.12 -10.61
N THR A 228 -3.64 30.68 -11.50
CA THR A 228 -4.57 31.75 -11.15
C THR A 228 -5.88 31.24 -10.55
N ASP A 229 -6.18 29.95 -10.72
CA ASP A 229 -7.34 29.29 -10.10
C ASP A 229 -7.05 28.93 -8.63
N THR A 230 -7.07 29.92 -7.75
CA THR A 230 -6.81 29.72 -6.32
C THR A 230 -7.91 28.95 -5.58
N GLU A 231 -9.05 28.70 -6.24
CA GLU A 231 -10.13 27.89 -5.69
C GLU A 231 -9.79 26.40 -5.80
N ASN A 232 -9.31 25.97 -6.97
CA ASN A 232 -9.03 24.56 -7.26
C ASN A 232 -7.53 24.21 -7.28
N VAL A 233 -6.63 25.18 -7.07
CA VAL A 233 -5.18 24.97 -7.12
C VAL A 233 -4.50 25.56 -5.89
N ILE A 234 -3.59 24.78 -5.30
CA ILE A 234 -2.65 25.22 -4.26
C ILE A 234 -1.25 24.86 -4.75
N ALA A 235 -0.38 25.84 -4.97
CA ALA A 235 0.95 25.61 -5.51
C ALA A 235 2.00 26.48 -4.82
N SER A 236 3.21 25.93 -4.69
CA SER A 236 4.39 26.67 -4.24
C SER A 236 4.68 27.86 -5.19
N ALA A 237 4.98 29.03 -4.62
CA ALA A 237 5.10 30.27 -5.38
C ALA A 237 6.24 30.26 -6.43
N LYS A 238 7.23 29.38 -6.26
CA LYS A 238 8.44 29.31 -7.11
C LYS A 238 8.46 28.10 -8.04
N VAL A 239 7.36 27.36 -8.18
CA VAL A 239 7.33 26.12 -8.97
C VAL A 239 7.79 26.31 -10.42
N GLU A 240 7.43 27.42 -11.06
CA GLU A 240 7.86 27.70 -12.43
C GLU A 240 9.31 28.24 -12.47
N GLU A 241 9.71 29.04 -11.47
CA GLU A 241 11.04 29.62 -11.37
C GLU A 241 12.11 28.54 -11.18
N VAL A 242 11.88 27.59 -10.28
CA VAL A 242 12.82 26.49 -9.99
C VAL A 242 13.03 25.60 -11.21
N ALA A 243 11.98 25.27 -11.96
CA ALA A 243 12.09 24.51 -13.20
C ALA A 243 12.95 25.22 -14.26
N LYS A 244 12.85 26.55 -14.36
CA LYS A 244 13.69 27.38 -15.25
C LYS A 244 15.15 27.41 -14.79
N GLN A 245 15.37 27.61 -13.49
CA GLN A 245 16.71 27.61 -12.89
C GLN A 245 17.41 26.26 -13.04
N ALA A 246 16.64 25.17 -12.98
CA ALA A 246 17.13 23.81 -13.20
C ALA A 246 17.45 23.52 -14.69
N GLU A 247 17.22 24.45 -15.61
CA GLU A 247 17.38 24.22 -17.05
C GLU A 247 16.58 22.98 -17.53
N ASN A 248 15.37 22.82 -16.96
CA ASN A 248 14.45 21.74 -17.27
C ASN A 248 12.99 22.23 -17.32
N TYR A 249 12.77 23.46 -17.75
CA TYR A 249 11.44 24.02 -17.95
C TYR A 249 10.85 23.48 -19.26
N MET A 250 10.01 22.45 -19.14
CA MET A 250 9.44 21.74 -20.28
C MET A 250 8.04 22.27 -20.60
N MET A 251 7.77 22.45 -21.89
CA MET A 251 6.45 22.84 -22.38
C MET A 251 5.85 21.75 -23.25
N VAL A 252 4.53 21.59 -23.14
CA VAL A 252 3.72 20.78 -24.06
C VAL A 252 2.60 21.69 -24.53
N ASP A 253 2.38 21.73 -25.84
CA ASP A 253 1.40 22.63 -26.49
C ASP A 253 1.51 24.10 -26.04
N GLY A 254 2.75 24.57 -25.88
CA GLY A 254 3.06 25.94 -25.48
C GLY A 254 2.79 26.27 -24.01
N LYS A 255 2.45 25.28 -23.17
CA LYS A 255 2.15 25.46 -21.75
C LYS A 255 3.16 24.74 -20.87
N PHE A 256 3.46 25.32 -19.71
CA PHE A 256 4.30 24.68 -18.69
C PHE A 256 3.74 23.30 -18.33
N HIS A 257 4.56 22.26 -18.43
CA HIS A 257 4.18 20.90 -18.07
C HIS A 257 4.97 20.46 -16.84
N ILE A 258 4.27 20.33 -15.71
CA ILE A 258 4.87 20.12 -14.39
C ILE A 258 5.65 18.81 -14.34
N ALA A 259 5.01 17.68 -14.66
CA ALA A 259 5.62 16.36 -14.59
C ALA A 259 6.86 16.22 -15.48
N LYS A 260 6.85 16.73 -16.72
CA LYS A 260 8.04 16.73 -17.59
C LYS A 260 9.17 17.62 -17.08
N SER A 261 8.84 18.66 -16.32
CA SER A 261 9.83 19.61 -15.79
C SER A 261 10.50 19.09 -14.52
N TYR A 262 9.73 18.39 -13.69
CA TYR A 262 10.16 17.91 -12.36
C TYR A 262 10.50 16.43 -12.30
N GLY A 263 9.84 15.60 -13.10
CA GLY A 263 10.03 14.16 -13.12
C GLY A 263 11.22 13.68 -13.92
N PRO A 264 11.47 12.36 -13.88
CA PRO A 264 12.49 11.73 -14.71
C PRO A 264 12.20 11.96 -16.20
N GLU A 265 13.25 11.90 -17.02
CA GLU A 265 13.14 12.11 -18.47
C GLU A 265 12.18 11.12 -19.13
N ASN A 266 12.20 9.87 -18.65
CA ASN A 266 11.29 8.81 -19.07
C ASN A 266 10.71 8.13 -17.84
N TYR A 267 9.47 7.66 -17.94
CA TYR A 267 8.90 6.75 -16.93
C TYR A 267 9.72 5.46 -16.86
N ALA A 268 9.99 5.00 -15.64
CA ALA A 268 10.51 3.66 -15.43
C ALA A 268 9.51 2.63 -16.00
N ASP A 269 10.01 1.52 -16.52
CA ASP A 269 9.15 0.52 -17.17
C ASP A 269 8.06 0.00 -16.22
N GLY A 270 8.38 -0.17 -14.93
CA GLY A 270 7.41 -0.56 -13.92
C GLY A 270 6.32 0.47 -13.63
N ASP A 271 6.62 1.77 -13.72
CA ASP A 271 5.60 2.84 -13.57
C ASP A 271 4.67 2.88 -14.78
N ARG A 272 5.29 2.74 -15.96
CA ARG A 272 4.62 2.69 -17.24
C ARG A 272 3.67 1.50 -17.32
N SER A 273 4.13 0.29 -16.99
CA SER A 273 3.32 -0.93 -17.05
C SER A 273 2.08 -0.86 -16.17
N ARG A 274 2.22 -0.44 -14.93
CA ARG A 274 1.11 -0.34 -13.97
C ARG A 274 0.09 0.72 -14.39
N THR A 275 0.57 1.89 -14.83
CA THR A 275 -0.31 2.95 -15.32
C THR A 275 -1.06 2.52 -16.58
N TYR A 276 -0.34 2.01 -17.58
CA TYR A 276 -0.92 1.55 -18.84
C TYR A 276 -1.94 0.44 -18.62
N ALA A 277 -1.58 -0.59 -17.83
CA ALA A 277 -2.45 -1.72 -17.57
C ALA A 277 -3.71 -1.30 -16.80
N GLY A 278 -3.59 -0.39 -15.83
CA GLY A 278 -4.73 0.17 -15.15
C GLY A 278 -5.64 0.94 -16.10
N ILE A 279 -5.07 1.80 -16.96
CA ILE A 279 -5.87 2.59 -17.92
C ILE A 279 -6.62 1.65 -18.86
N LYS A 280 -5.95 0.64 -19.41
CA LYS A 280 -6.57 -0.34 -20.32
C LYS A 280 -7.58 -1.25 -19.64
N LEU A 281 -7.46 -1.47 -18.32
CA LEU A 281 -8.46 -2.23 -17.57
C LEU A 281 -9.76 -1.43 -17.42
N LEU A 282 -9.66 -0.17 -17.00
CA LEU A 282 -10.82 0.69 -16.77
C LEU A 282 -11.44 1.21 -18.08
N ASP A 283 -10.61 1.50 -19.07
CA ASP A 283 -11.01 2.00 -20.38
C ASP A 283 -10.25 1.26 -21.51
N PRO A 284 -10.72 0.06 -21.91
CA PRO A 284 -10.07 -0.74 -22.96
C PRO A 284 -9.95 -0.03 -24.31
N ALA A 285 -10.86 0.91 -24.61
CA ALA A 285 -10.89 1.67 -25.85
C ALA A 285 -9.99 2.92 -25.82
N SER A 286 -9.38 3.24 -24.68
CA SER A 286 -8.44 4.36 -24.52
C SER A 286 -7.36 4.33 -25.60
N SER A 287 -7.07 5.48 -26.20
CA SER A 287 -6.09 5.62 -27.28
C SER A 287 -4.63 5.56 -26.82
N VAL A 288 -4.37 5.44 -25.51
CA VAL A 288 -3.00 5.40 -24.99
C VAL A 288 -2.24 4.19 -25.53
N THR A 289 -0.96 4.39 -25.77
CA THR A 289 -0.01 3.34 -26.14
C THR A 289 0.96 3.07 -24.99
N TYR A 290 1.63 1.92 -25.03
CA TYR A 290 2.61 1.60 -24.00
C TYR A 290 3.80 2.58 -24.04
N GLU A 291 4.16 3.06 -25.24
CA GLU A 291 5.31 3.92 -25.50
C GLU A 291 5.04 5.42 -25.31
N ASP A 292 3.82 5.82 -24.93
CA ASP A 292 3.48 7.24 -24.71
C ASP A 292 4.47 7.88 -23.72
N ALA A 293 5.03 9.04 -24.09
CA ALA A 293 6.04 9.69 -23.25
C ALA A 293 5.49 10.14 -21.89
N VAL A 294 4.18 10.42 -21.81
CA VAL A 294 3.45 10.80 -20.60
C VAL A 294 2.04 10.22 -20.65
N TYR A 295 1.49 9.90 -19.49
CA TYR A 295 0.08 9.58 -19.33
C TYR A 295 -0.61 10.73 -18.61
N ASP A 296 -1.68 11.28 -19.21
CA ASP A 296 -2.43 12.36 -18.57
C ASP A 296 -3.07 11.89 -17.26
N LEU A 297 -2.90 12.68 -16.20
CA LEU A 297 -3.56 12.44 -14.91
C LEU A 297 -5.08 12.46 -15.02
N LEU A 298 -5.62 13.50 -15.66
CA LEU A 298 -7.06 13.81 -15.67
C LEU A 298 -7.74 13.16 -16.87
N ARG A 299 -8.12 11.89 -16.74
CA ARG A 299 -8.69 11.09 -17.83
C ARG A 299 -10.21 11.12 -17.84
N GLN A 300 -10.79 11.09 -19.04
CA GLN A 300 -12.19 10.76 -19.25
C GLN A 300 -12.30 9.39 -19.90
N PRO A 301 -13.31 8.57 -19.56
CA PRO A 301 -13.55 7.32 -20.26
C PRO A 301 -13.86 7.58 -21.73
N THR A 302 -13.36 6.73 -22.62
CA THR A 302 -13.66 6.78 -24.05
C THR A 302 -15.16 6.59 -24.31
N ASP A 303 -15.82 5.71 -23.55
CA ASP A 303 -17.28 5.61 -23.50
C ASP A 303 -17.86 6.60 -22.45
N PRO A 304 -18.58 7.66 -22.86
CA PRO A 304 -19.12 8.65 -21.92
C PRO A 304 -20.20 8.08 -20.98
N SER A 305 -20.78 6.92 -21.32
CA SER A 305 -21.75 6.22 -20.47
C SER A 305 -21.12 5.34 -19.40
N ARG A 306 -19.80 5.08 -19.48
CA ARG A 306 -19.08 4.26 -18.50
C ARG A 306 -19.23 4.85 -17.10
N ARG A 307 -19.65 4.01 -16.17
CA ARG A 307 -19.61 4.25 -14.72
C ARG A 307 -18.86 3.14 -14.02
N PHE A 308 -17.98 3.49 -13.10
CA PHE A 308 -17.12 2.57 -12.36
C PHE A 308 -17.76 2.17 -11.03
N SER A 309 -17.73 0.88 -10.76
CA SER A 309 -18.16 0.27 -9.52
C SER A 309 -16.98 0.13 -8.56
N LEU A 310 -17.27 -0.19 -7.30
CA LEU A 310 -16.23 -0.55 -6.35
C LEU A 310 -15.46 -1.80 -6.81
N GLN A 311 -16.14 -2.77 -7.42
CA GLN A 311 -15.50 -3.98 -7.96
C GLN A 311 -14.47 -3.65 -9.05
N ASP A 312 -14.70 -2.61 -9.85
CA ASP A 312 -13.71 -2.15 -10.84
C ASP A 312 -12.40 -1.71 -10.16
N THR A 313 -12.48 -1.12 -8.96
CA THR A 313 -11.30 -0.69 -8.18
C THR A 313 -10.57 -1.86 -7.53
N PHE A 314 -11.29 -2.88 -7.06
CA PHE A 314 -10.68 -4.11 -6.55
C PHE A 314 -9.98 -4.88 -7.68
N ALA A 315 -10.62 -4.95 -8.85
CA ALA A 315 -10.02 -5.55 -10.05
C ALA A 315 -8.76 -4.78 -10.48
N LEU A 316 -8.77 -3.44 -10.41
CA LEU A 316 -7.60 -2.62 -10.68
C LEU A 316 -6.44 -2.98 -9.76
N GLN A 317 -6.68 -3.09 -8.44
CA GLN A 317 -5.63 -3.44 -7.48
C GLN A 317 -5.14 -4.90 -7.60
N ARG A 318 -5.95 -5.79 -8.18
CA ARG A 318 -5.61 -7.20 -8.47
C ARG A 318 -4.94 -7.42 -9.83
N ASN A 319 -4.87 -6.39 -10.66
CA ASN A 319 -4.50 -6.49 -12.06
C ASN A 319 -3.07 -7.03 -12.25
N ARG A 320 -2.97 -8.16 -12.94
CA ARG A 320 -1.71 -8.82 -13.34
C ARG A 320 -1.66 -9.08 -14.85
N PHE A 321 -2.26 -8.17 -15.62
CA PHE A 321 -2.27 -8.18 -17.08
C PHE A 321 -3.16 -9.25 -17.73
N GLU A 322 -4.12 -9.84 -17.01
CA GLU A 322 -5.03 -10.84 -17.57
C GLU A 322 -5.83 -10.33 -18.79
N HIS A 323 -6.03 -9.02 -18.90
CA HIS A 323 -6.67 -8.33 -20.02
C HIS A 323 -5.70 -7.83 -21.12
N LEU A 324 -4.39 -8.04 -20.95
CA LEU A 324 -3.31 -7.64 -21.87
C LEU A 324 -2.43 -8.85 -22.20
N PRO A 325 -2.83 -9.70 -23.18
CA PRO A 325 -2.16 -10.97 -23.46
C PRO A 325 -0.71 -10.83 -23.94
N GLU A 326 -0.30 -9.62 -24.35
CA GLU A 326 1.09 -9.29 -24.67
C GLU A 326 2.01 -9.21 -23.45
N PHE A 327 1.46 -9.08 -22.24
CA PHE A 327 2.22 -8.94 -21.00
C PHE A 327 2.01 -10.10 -20.03
N ARG A 328 3.02 -10.30 -19.19
CA ARG A 328 3.02 -11.24 -18.06
C ARG A 328 3.57 -10.54 -16.84
N PRO A 329 3.11 -10.87 -15.63
CA PRO A 329 3.66 -10.29 -14.41
C PRO A 329 5.09 -10.81 -14.17
N ASP A 330 6.00 -9.93 -13.78
CA ASP A 330 7.44 -10.19 -13.69
C ASP A 330 7.83 -11.24 -12.65
N ASP A 331 7.01 -11.43 -11.62
CA ASP A 331 7.15 -12.48 -10.61
C ASP A 331 6.92 -13.91 -11.17
N GLU A 332 6.35 -14.04 -12.37
CA GLU A 332 6.19 -15.33 -13.08
C GLU A 332 7.38 -15.71 -13.97
N ALA A 333 8.38 -14.84 -14.13
CA ALA A 333 9.54 -15.10 -14.98
C ALA A 333 10.42 -16.30 -14.52
N GLY A 334 10.07 -16.94 -13.41
CA GLY A 334 10.89 -17.92 -12.70
C GLY A 334 11.99 -17.21 -11.91
N LYS A 335 12.47 -17.84 -10.82
CA LYS A 335 13.43 -17.24 -9.86
C LYS A 335 14.74 -16.80 -10.53
N VAL A 336 14.75 -15.60 -11.09
CA VAL A 336 15.93 -14.86 -11.54
C VAL A 336 15.87 -13.49 -10.88
N LYS A 337 15.89 -13.47 -9.55
CA LYS A 337 16.26 -12.27 -8.77
C LYS A 337 17.38 -12.71 -7.82
N GLN A 338 18.62 -12.44 -8.21
CA GLN A 338 19.80 -12.51 -7.34
C GLN A 338 20.60 -11.22 -7.47
N GLY A 339 20.30 -10.24 -6.61
CA GLY A 339 21.13 -9.05 -6.40
C GLY A 339 20.33 -7.79 -6.08
N ASP A 340 20.79 -7.05 -5.07
CA ASP A 340 20.14 -5.90 -4.44
C ASP A 340 20.05 -4.61 -5.31
N ASN A 341 20.24 -4.71 -6.63
CA ASN A 341 20.27 -3.57 -7.56
C ASN A 341 20.02 -3.91 -9.04
N GLY A 342 19.53 -5.12 -9.38
CA GLY A 342 19.24 -5.52 -10.77
C GLY A 342 20.45 -5.57 -11.70
N ALA A 343 21.68 -5.47 -11.17
CA ALA A 343 22.90 -5.38 -11.97
C ALA A 343 23.31 -6.69 -12.66
N ASN A 344 22.67 -7.81 -12.32
CA ASN A 344 22.95 -9.15 -12.87
C ASN A 344 21.70 -9.89 -13.35
N ASP A 345 20.58 -9.18 -13.56
CA ASP A 345 19.39 -9.80 -14.12
C ASP A 345 19.71 -10.24 -15.55
N GLN A 346 19.53 -11.53 -15.88
CA GLN A 346 19.22 -11.82 -17.27
C GLN A 346 17.88 -11.16 -17.51
N ALA A 347 17.84 -10.16 -18.40
CA ALA A 347 16.62 -9.48 -18.74
C ALA A 347 15.56 -10.55 -19.04
N ALA A 348 14.51 -10.61 -18.21
CA ALA A 348 13.31 -11.31 -18.58
C ALA A 348 12.91 -10.81 -19.97
N ASP A 349 12.36 -11.68 -20.83
CA ASP A 349 11.86 -11.23 -22.13
C ASP A 349 10.93 -10.02 -21.93
N ALA A 350 10.91 -9.10 -22.90
CA ALA A 350 10.26 -7.80 -22.79
C ALA A 350 8.74 -7.89 -22.51
N THR A 351 8.17 -9.09 -22.60
CA THR A 351 6.80 -9.46 -22.22
C THR A 351 6.57 -9.46 -20.71
N TYR A 352 7.59 -9.64 -19.87
CA TYR A 352 7.45 -9.58 -18.41
C TYR A 352 7.49 -8.14 -17.90
N LYS A 353 6.44 -7.73 -17.20
CA LYS A 353 6.20 -6.37 -16.74
C LYS A 353 5.86 -6.34 -15.26
N TYR A 354 6.19 -5.23 -14.59
CA TYR A 354 5.86 -5.07 -13.18
C TYR A 354 4.35 -4.85 -13.01
N ALA A 355 3.66 -5.76 -12.35
CA ALA A 355 2.21 -5.75 -12.20
C ALA A 355 1.74 -4.76 -11.12
N LEU A 356 0.50 -4.31 -11.24
CA LEU A 356 -0.14 -3.51 -10.19
C LEU A 356 -0.44 -4.40 -8.98
N GLY A 357 -1.09 -5.55 -9.21
CA GLY A 357 -1.27 -6.60 -8.19
C GLY A 357 -0.05 -7.53 -8.10
N ASN A 358 1.05 -7.08 -7.51
CA ASN A 358 2.29 -7.85 -7.45
C ASN A 358 2.58 -8.46 -6.07
N GLU A 359 3.61 -9.32 -6.00
CA GLU A 359 4.06 -10.01 -4.79
C GLU A 359 4.52 -9.10 -3.64
N ASN A 360 4.89 -7.85 -3.94
CA ASN A 360 5.41 -6.89 -2.96
C ASN A 360 4.31 -6.12 -2.25
N VAL A 361 3.05 -6.16 -2.71
CA VAL A 361 1.95 -5.46 -2.05
C VAL A 361 1.77 -5.99 -0.62
N ILE A 362 1.75 -5.07 0.35
CA ILE A 362 1.56 -5.35 1.77
C ILE A 362 0.30 -4.72 2.35
N ASP A 363 -0.24 -3.72 1.68
CA ASP A 363 -1.50 -3.08 2.02
C ASP A 363 -2.16 -2.56 0.76
N ALA A 364 -3.47 -2.70 0.67
CA ALA A 364 -4.27 -2.13 -0.39
C ALA A 364 -5.58 -1.64 0.20
N HIS A 365 -5.98 -0.45 -0.21
CA HIS A 365 -7.19 0.18 0.33
C HIS A 365 -7.95 0.91 -0.75
N VAL A 366 -9.27 0.92 -0.60
CA VAL A 366 -10.18 1.76 -1.39
C VAL A 366 -11.08 2.53 -0.44
N TYR A 367 -10.95 3.85 -0.47
CA TYR A 367 -11.90 4.75 0.13
C TYR A 367 -13.09 4.95 -0.80
N GLN A 368 -14.29 4.75 -0.26
CA GLN A 368 -15.57 5.06 -0.85
C GLN A 368 -16.21 6.19 -0.05
N ILE A 369 -16.10 7.41 -0.57
CA ILE A 369 -16.57 8.61 0.11
C ILE A 369 -17.98 8.93 -0.38
N ASN A 370 -18.95 8.62 0.47
CA ASN A 370 -20.36 8.81 0.20
C ASN A 370 -20.86 10.11 0.86
N SER A 371 -21.16 11.12 0.05
CA SER A 371 -21.60 12.44 0.53
C SER A 371 -22.93 12.44 1.30
N SER A 372 -23.71 11.36 1.21
CA SER A 372 -24.96 11.21 1.96
C SER A 372 -24.75 10.83 3.43
N LEU A 373 -23.55 10.36 3.79
CA LEU A 373 -23.20 10.02 5.16
C LEU A 373 -22.80 11.28 5.95
N PRO A 374 -23.11 11.30 7.27
CA PRO A 374 -22.57 12.32 8.18
C PRO A 374 -21.04 12.33 8.18
N SER A 375 -20.43 13.50 8.37
CA SER A 375 -18.99 13.68 8.38
C SER A 375 -18.30 12.79 9.42
N ALA A 376 -18.92 12.51 10.57
CA ALA A 376 -18.35 11.60 11.57
C ALA A 376 -18.06 10.18 11.04
N PHE A 377 -18.80 9.72 10.04
CA PHE A 377 -18.52 8.45 9.35
C PHE A 377 -17.35 8.57 8.37
N GLY A 378 -17.19 9.74 7.74
CA GLY A 378 -16.23 10.03 6.66
C GLY A 378 -16.56 9.33 5.34
N GLY A 379 -16.79 8.03 5.41
CA GLY A 379 -17.05 7.12 4.32
C GLY A 379 -16.68 5.71 4.74
N THR A 380 -16.48 4.83 3.76
CA THR A 380 -16.02 3.46 4.00
C THR A 380 -14.60 3.30 3.46
N VAL A 381 -13.69 2.72 4.25
CA VAL A 381 -12.44 2.16 3.73
C VAL A 381 -12.63 0.66 3.55
N TRP A 382 -12.38 0.18 2.34
CA TRP A 382 -12.30 -1.22 1.99
C TRP A 382 -10.84 -1.63 2.09
N LEU A 383 -10.51 -2.32 3.17
CA LEU A 383 -9.14 -2.69 3.53
C LEU A 383 -8.83 -4.10 3.03
N GLY A 384 -7.81 -4.21 2.20
CA GLY A 384 -7.17 -5.43 1.74
C GLY A 384 -5.73 -5.48 2.23
N LEU A 385 -5.53 -6.04 3.43
CA LEU A 385 -4.22 -6.14 4.06
C LEU A 385 -3.46 -7.38 3.54
N ALA A 386 -2.21 -7.21 3.09
CA ALA A 386 -1.38 -8.15 2.31
C ALA A 386 -1.63 -8.16 0.78
N GLN A 387 -1.07 -9.13 0.05
CA GLN A 387 -1.02 -9.15 -1.41
C GLN A 387 -2.41 -9.18 -2.05
N THR A 388 -2.71 -8.22 -2.92
CA THR A 388 -4.06 -7.99 -3.46
C THR A 388 -4.67 -9.18 -4.20
N ARG A 389 -3.83 -10.02 -4.83
CA ARG A 389 -4.26 -11.16 -5.67
C ARG A 389 -5.26 -12.08 -4.97
N ASN A 390 -4.96 -12.51 -3.74
CA ASN A 390 -5.78 -13.44 -2.96
C ASN A 390 -6.21 -12.83 -1.60
N THR A 391 -6.31 -11.51 -1.53
CA THR A 391 -6.74 -10.79 -0.33
C THR A 391 -8.18 -10.31 -0.48
N PRO A 392 -9.07 -10.55 0.51
CA PRO A 392 -10.40 -9.96 0.53
C PRO A 392 -10.38 -8.48 0.95
N TYR A 393 -11.24 -7.66 0.36
CA TYR A 393 -11.47 -6.28 0.78
C TYR A 393 -12.60 -6.19 1.80
N VAL A 394 -12.28 -5.76 3.03
CA VAL A 394 -13.22 -5.71 4.15
C VAL A 394 -13.58 -4.26 4.49
N PRO A 395 -14.88 -3.90 4.64
CA PRO A 395 -15.29 -2.53 4.86
C PRO A 395 -15.15 -2.08 6.32
N PHE A 396 -14.76 -0.82 6.53
CA PHE A 396 -14.71 -0.14 7.83
C PHE A 396 -15.15 1.32 7.67
N TYR A 397 -16.02 1.80 8.57
CA TYR A 397 -16.31 3.24 8.66
C TYR A 397 -15.20 3.98 9.41
N GLY A 398 -14.97 5.25 9.08
CA GLY A 398 -14.03 6.12 9.81
C GLY A 398 -14.44 6.42 11.27
N ILE A 399 -15.71 6.23 11.61
CA ILE A 399 -16.26 6.54 12.94
C ILE A 399 -15.79 5.58 14.05
N VAL A 400 -15.30 4.39 13.69
CA VAL A 400 -14.94 3.35 14.67
C VAL A 400 -13.93 3.84 15.71
N THR A 401 -14.06 3.36 16.94
CA THR A 401 -13.17 3.72 18.05
C THR A 401 -12.18 2.62 18.41
N ASP A 402 -12.33 1.43 17.81
CA ASP A 402 -11.38 0.34 17.92
C ASP A 402 -11.39 -0.57 16.69
N THR A 403 -10.36 -1.38 16.53
CA THR A 403 -10.24 -2.43 15.50
C THR A 403 -10.09 -3.81 16.12
N TYR A 404 -10.37 -4.85 15.34
CA TYR A 404 -10.26 -6.22 15.82
C TYR A 404 -8.80 -6.60 16.12
N GLU A 405 -8.58 -7.41 17.15
CA GLU A 405 -7.23 -7.70 17.68
C GLU A 405 -6.27 -8.31 16.66
N ALA A 406 -6.78 -9.08 15.70
CA ALA A 406 -5.98 -9.68 14.64
C ALA A 406 -5.30 -8.64 13.73
N PHE A 407 -5.86 -7.42 13.62
CA PHE A 407 -5.23 -6.31 12.89
C PHE A 407 -4.11 -5.61 13.68
N LYS A 408 -3.95 -5.91 14.97
CA LYS A 408 -3.01 -5.23 15.87
C LYS A 408 -1.77 -6.06 16.16
N ASN A 409 -1.68 -7.28 15.64
CA ASN A 409 -0.56 -8.17 15.86
C ASN A 409 0.73 -7.59 15.26
N ARG A 410 1.78 -7.44 16.07
CA ARG A 410 3.04 -6.79 15.67
C ARG A 410 4.17 -7.77 15.35
N SER A 411 3.86 -9.05 15.18
CA SER A 411 4.88 -10.06 14.86
C SER A 411 5.55 -9.76 13.51
N ALA A 412 6.88 -9.86 13.48
CA ALA A 412 7.69 -9.73 12.27
C ALA A 412 7.72 -11.02 11.42
N SER A 413 7.19 -12.12 11.94
CA SER A 413 7.07 -13.41 11.26
C SER A 413 5.65 -13.95 11.36
N TYR A 414 5.33 -14.97 10.56
CA TYR A 414 4.02 -15.62 10.58
C TYR A 414 3.53 -15.89 12.01
N ASP A 415 2.33 -15.37 12.30
CA ASP A 415 1.61 -15.56 13.56
C ASP A 415 0.16 -15.87 13.23
N THR A 416 -0.34 -16.99 13.74
CA THR A 416 -1.70 -17.48 13.48
C THR A 416 -2.79 -16.51 13.95
N ASN A 417 -2.48 -15.63 14.90
CA ASN A 417 -3.40 -14.61 15.42
C ASN A 417 -3.34 -13.29 14.64
N SER A 418 -2.49 -13.19 13.61
CA SER A 418 -2.38 -12.00 12.78
C SER A 418 -3.27 -12.11 11.54
N TRP A 419 -4.04 -11.05 11.28
CA TRP A 419 -4.80 -10.90 10.04
C TRP A 419 -3.87 -10.92 8.84
N TYR A 420 -2.86 -10.04 8.84
CA TYR A 420 -1.88 -9.91 7.77
C TYR A 420 -1.23 -11.25 7.44
N TRP A 421 -0.69 -11.95 8.45
CA TRP A 421 0.04 -13.19 8.21
C TRP A 421 -0.85 -14.34 7.75
N THR A 422 -2.10 -14.40 8.22
CA THR A 422 -3.08 -15.37 7.74
C THR A 422 -3.36 -15.16 6.24
N VAL A 423 -3.65 -13.92 5.84
CA VAL A 423 -3.94 -13.59 4.44
C VAL A 423 -2.71 -13.79 3.54
N GLN A 424 -1.54 -13.35 3.99
CA GLN A 424 -0.30 -13.54 3.24
C GLN A 424 0.04 -15.02 3.06
N ASN A 425 -0.22 -15.87 4.06
CA ASN A 425 0.01 -17.31 3.94
C ASN A 425 -0.97 -17.95 2.95
N ILE A 426 -2.24 -17.51 2.92
CA ILE A 426 -3.22 -17.91 1.90
C ILE A 426 -2.70 -17.55 0.49
N ASP A 427 -2.23 -16.32 0.27
CA ASP A 427 -1.68 -15.92 -1.04
C ASP A 427 -0.47 -16.78 -1.41
N LYS A 428 0.48 -16.97 -0.50
CA LYS A 428 1.66 -17.83 -0.74
C LYS A 428 1.30 -19.26 -1.11
N MET A 429 0.34 -19.86 -0.41
CA MET A 429 -0.12 -21.23 -0.70
C MET A 429 -0.77 -21.30 -2.09
N ALA A 430 -1.60 -20.32 -2.44
CA ALA A 430 -2.28 -20.26 -3.74
C ALA A 430 -1.28 -20.16 -4.90
N ILE A 431 -0.25 -19.30 -4.78
CA ILE A 431 0.80 -19.14 -5.81
C ILE A 431 1.67 -20.38 -5.94
N SER A 432 2.00 -21.00 -4.81
CA SER A 432 2.96 -22.11 -4.80
C SER A 432 2.36 -23.42 -5.30
N HIS A 433 1.03 -23.50 -5.36
CA HIS A 433 0.28 -24.69 -5.79
C HIS A 433 -0.85 -24.31 -6.76
N PRO A 434 -0.54 -23.68 -7.90
CA PRO A 434 -1.55 -23.20 -8.84
C PRO A 434 -2.40 -24.36 -9.40
N GLU A 435 -1.87 -25.57 -9.46
CA GLU A 435 -2.59 -26.79 -9.85
C GLU A 435 -3.68 -27.20 -8.86
N LEU A 436 -3.53 -26.86 -7.58
CA LEU A 436 -4.52 -27.17 -6.53
C LEU A 436 -5.57 -26.07 -6.40
N PHE A 437 -5.16 -24.82 -6.58
CA PHE A 437 -6.00 -23.67 -6.22
C PHE A 437 -6.45 -22.82 -7.40
N GLY A 438 -5.68 -22.71 -8.48
CA GLY A 438 -5.99 -21.83 -9.61
C GLY A 438 -6.48 -20.46 -9.16
N THR A 439 -7.66 -20.05 -9.64
CA THR A 439 -8.35 -18.80 -9.26
C THR A 439 -9.37 -18.96 -8.12
N SER A 440 -9.54 -20.17 -7.57
CA SER A 440 -10.66 -20.48 -6.67
C SER A 440 -10.67 -19.65 -5.38
N ILE A 441 -9.50 -19.30 -4.84
CA ILE A 441 -9.38 -18.45 -3.65
C ILE A 441 -9.83 -17.03 -3.95
N GLN A 442 -9.39 -16.46 -5.08
CA GLN A 442 -9.81 -15.16 -5.53
C GLN A 442 -11.31 -15.11 -5.83
N GLU A 443 -11.86 -16.12 -6.52
CA GLU A 443 -13.29 -16.24 -6.81
C GLU A 443 -14.15 -16.28 -5.53
N LYS A 444 -13.68 -16.98 -4.49
CA LYS A 444 -14.33 -17.01 -3.18
C LYS A 444 -14.39 -15.62 -2.54
N TRP A 445 -13.31 -14.86 -2.58
CA TRP A 445 -13.29 -13.49 -2.07
C TRP A 445 -14.17 -12.55 -2.87
N ILE A 446 -14.15 -12.63 -4.20
CA ILE A 446 -15.02 -11.82 -5.07
C ILE A 446 -16.51 -12.08 -4.76
N ALA A 447 -16.88 -13.34 -4.49
CA ALA A 447 -18.25 -13.69 -4.11
C ALA A 447 -18.67 -13.06 -2.76
N LEU A 448 -17.82 -13.17 -1.73
CA LEU A 448 -18.08 -12.56 -0.41
C LEU A 448 -18.07 -11.02 -0.46
N GLU A 449 -17.16 -10.43 -1.23
CA GLU A 449 -17.08 -8.99 -1.44
C GLU A 449 -18.38 -8.44 -2.03
N LYS A 450 -18.98 -9.15 -2.98
CA LYS A 450 -20.28 -8.76 -3.54
C LYS A 450 -21.38 -8.71 -2.45
N GLU A 451 -21.37 -9.66 -1.52
CA GLU A 451 -22.31 -9.66 -0.39
C GLU A 451 -22.02 -8.52 0.59
N TRP A 452 -20.75 -8.30 0.93
CA TRP A 452 -20.35 -7.21 1.82
C TRP A 452 -20.64 -5.84 1.23
N ILE A 453 -20.46 -5.65 -0.09
CA ILE A 453 -20.83 -4.41 -0.80
C ILE A 453 -22.33 -4.15 -0.68
N ALA A 454 -23.17 -5.17 -0.91
CA ALA A 454 -24.61 -5.01 -0.76
C ALA A 454 -25.02 -4.72 0.70
N ALA A 455 -24.42 -5.41 1.67
CA ALA A 455 -24.67 -5.18 3.09
C ALA A 455 -24.21 -3.78 3.54
N GLN A 456 -23.06 -3.32 3.04
CA GLN A 456 -22.52 -2.00 3.33
C GLN A 456 -23.41 -0.90 2.73
N ALA A 457 -23.88 -1.06 1.49
CA ALA A 457 -24.83 -0.12 0.88
C ALA A 457 -26.16 -0.02 1.66
N ALA A 458 -26.62 -1.13 2.24
CA ALA A 458 -27.81 -1.12 3.11
C ALA A 458 -27.57 -0.36 4.42
N LEU A 459 -26.37 -0.51 5.03
CA LEU A 459 -25.97 0.28 6.20
C LEU A 459 -25.81 1.76 5.87
N ASP A 460 -25.22 2.08 4.71
CA ASP A 460 -25.09 3.46 4.24
C ASP A 460 -26.48 4.12 4.14
N ALA A 461 -27.45 3.44 3.53
CA ALA A 461 -28.82 3.92 3.44
C ALA A 461 -29.51 4.09 4.81
N GLN A 462 -29.16 3.25 5.79
CA GLN A 462 -29.68 3.37 7.17
C GLN A 462 -29.13 4.61 7.88
N TYR A 463 -27.86 4.95 7.65
CA TYR A 463 -27.19 6.09 8.31
C TYR A 463 -27.29 7.40 7.51
N ALA A 464 -27.71 7.34 6.25
CA ALA A 464 -27.91 8.50 5.41
C ALA A 464 -28.89 9.49 6.06
N GLY A 465 -28.51 10.77 6.05
CA GLY A 465 -29.35 11.86 6.56
C GLY A 465 -29.48 11.96 8.08
N LEU A 466 -28.73 11.16 8.87
CA LEU A 466 -28.60 11.40 10.30
C LEU A 466 -27.96 12.77 10.56
N SER A 467 -28.30 13.40 11.70
CA SER A 467 -27.55 14.56 12.18
C SER A 467 -26.16 14.14 12.66
N GLU A 468 -25.19 15.05 12.65
CA GLU A 468 -23.84 14.77 13.14
C GLU A 468 -23.84 14.27 14.59
N ASP A 469 -24.65 14.87 15.48
CA ASP A 469 -24.74 14.43 16.88
C ASP A 469 -25.29 13.00 17.01
N ALA A 470 -26.30 12.65 16.21
CA ALA A 470 -26.86 11.30 16.18
C ALA A 470 -25.85 10.29 15.61
N ALA A 471 -25.10 10.69 14.58
CA ALA A 471 -24.04 9.87 13.99
C ALA A 471 -22.91 9.59 15.00
N VAL A 472 -22.38 10.61 15.66
CA VAL A 472 -21.34 10.47 16.69
C VAL A 472 -21.79 9.55 17.83
N ALA A 473 -23.05 9.64 18.25
CA ALA A 473 -23.60 8.78 19.30
C ALA A 473 -23.63 7.28 18.90
N LEU A 474 -23.60 6.95 17.60
CA LEU A 474 -23.57 5.58 17.11
C LEU A 474 -22.17 4.95 17.12
N ALA A 475 -21.11 5.72 17.38
CA ALA A 475 -19.73 5.22 17.33
C ALA A 475 -19.52 3.91 18.14
N PRO A 476 -20.03 3.76 19.39
CA PRO A 476 -19.89 2.51 20.14
C PRO A 476 -20.60 1.32 19.46
N THR A 477 -21.83 1.51 18.99
CA THR A 477 -22.62 0.45 18.33
C THR A 477 -22.02 0.04 16.98
N VAL A 478 -21.57 1.02 16.18
CA VAL A 478 -20.87 0.76 14.91
C VAL A 478 -19.55 0.04 15.16
N THR A 479 -18.83 0.41 16.22
CA THR A 479 -17.58 -0.27 16.61
C THR A 479 -17.85 -1.71 17.03
N GLU A 480 -18.84 -1.97 17.89
CA GLU A 480 -19.21 -3.33 18.31
C GLU A 480 -19.59 -4.22 17.11
N ALA A 481 -20.43 -3.72 16.21
CA ALA A 481 -20.80 -4.44 15.00
C ALA A 481 -19.59 -4.70 14.07
N THR A 482 -18.68 -3.73 13.97
CA THR A 482 -17.44 -3.87 13.19
C THR A 482 -16.54 -4.94 13.78
N LEU A 483 -16.34 -4.96 15.10
CA LEU A 483 -15.52 -5.97 15.79
C LEU A 483 -16.11 -7.37 15.59
N ALA A 484 -17.43 -7.53 15.71
CA ALA A 484 -18.11 -8.80 15.49
C ALA A 484 -17.94 -9.29 14.04
N ARG A 485 -18.16 -8.42 13.04
CA ARG A 485 -17.95 -8.72 11.62
C ARG A 485 -16.49 -9.11 11.34
N SER A 486 -15.52 -8.37 11.89
CA SER A 486 -14.11 -8.70 11.74
C SER A 486 -13.76 -10.06 12.37
N ALA A 487 -14.31 -10.39 13.53
CA ALA A 487 -14.11 -11.71 14.14
C ALA A 487 -14.67 -12.85 13.27
N GLU A 488 -15.85 -12.66 12.69
CA GLU A 488 -16.45 -13.62 11.76
C GLU A 488 -15.60 -13.81 10.49
N ILE A 489 -15.21 -12.72 9.84
CA ILE A 489 -14.38 -12.79 8.62
C ILE A 489 -13.02 -13.42 8.94
N PHE A 490 -12.41 -13.09 10.08
CA PHE A 490 -11.15 -13.71 10.49
C PHE A 490 -11.31 -15.22 10.68
N ALA A 491 -12.40 -15.67 11.31
CA ALA A 491 -12.70 -17.10 11.42
C ALA A 491 -12.84 -17.79 10.05
N GLN A 492 -13.46 -17.12 9.06
CA GLN A 492 -13.55 -17.62 7.69
C GLN A 492 -12.16 -17.69 7.01
N LEU A 493 -11.30 -16.70 7.23
CA LEU A 493 -9.92 -16.72 6.74
C LEU A 493 -9.14 -17.91 7.32
N LYS A 494 -9.25 -18.15 8.64
CA LYS A 494 -8.62 -19.32 9.29
C LYS A 494 -9.14 -20.64 8.74
N ALA A 495 -10.44 -20.73 8.44
CA ALA A 495 -11.02 -21.93 7.85
C ALA A 495 -10.49 -22.18 6.43
N VAL A 496 -10.36 -21.13 5.60
CA VAL A 496 -9.76 -21.22 4.26
C VAL A 496 -8.29 -21.65 4.36
N GLU A 497 -7.52 -21.01 5.22
CA GLU A 497 -6.11 -21.36 5.44
C GLU A 497 -5.95 -22.85 5.83
N ALA A 498 -6.77 -23.35 6.76
CA ALA A 498 -6.75 -24.74 7.17
C ALA A 498 -7.15 -25.70 6.04
N GLU A 499 -8.17 -25.35 5.23
CA GLU A 499 -8.59 -26.15 4.07
C GLU A 499 -7.45 -26.25 3.03
N MET A 500 -6.76 -25.14 2.76
CA MET A 500 -5.63 -25.12 1.84
C MET A 500 -4.47 -25.99 2.32
N MET A 501 -4.11 -25.86 3.60
CA MET A 501 -3.07 -26.70 4.20
C MET A 501 -3.40 -28.20 4.08
N ALA A 502 -4.66 -28.59 4.37
CA ALA A 502 -5.09 -29.98 4.26
C ALA A 502 -5.03 -30.51 2.81
N LYS A 503 -5.41 -29.69 1.82
CA LYS A 503 -5.31 -30.06 0.40
C LYS A 503 -3.86 -30.26 -0.04
N ILE A 504 -2.94 -29.40 0.41
CA ILE A 504 -1.50 -29.54 0.13
C ILE A 504 -0.94 -30.81 0.77
N GLU A 505 -1.30 -31.11 2.03
CA GLU A 505 -0.88 -32.33 2.72
C GLU A 505 -1.38 -33.60 2.01
N ALA A 506 -2.64 -33.60 1.58
CA ALA A 506 -3.22 -34.71 0.82
C ALA A 506 -2.55 -34.92 -0.54
N ALA A 507 -2.15 -33.84 -1.23
CA ALA A 507 -1.45 -33.91 -2.51
C ALA A 507 0.03 -34.36 -2.37
N THR A 508 0.66 -34.12 -1.21
CA THR A 508 2.08 -34.44 -0.96
C THR A 508 2.29 -35.81 -0.31
N THR A 509 1.23 -36.46 0.18
CA THR A 509 1.30 -37.81 0.75
C THR A 509 1.31 -38.87 -0.35
N PRO A 510 2.34 -39.75 -0.45
CA PRO A 510 2.36 -40.81 -1.45
C PRO A 510 1.19 -41.78 -1.27
N SER A 511 0.46 -42.06 -2.35
CA SER A 511 -0.61 -43.05 -2.37
C SER A 511 -0.06 -44.45 -2.03
N SER A 512 -0.12 -44.85 -0.76
CA SER A 512 0.19 -46.23 -0.34
C SER A 512 -1.00 -47.15 -0.59
N SER A 513 -1.37 -47.36 -1.85
CA SER A 513 -2.25 -48.47 -2.23
C SER A 513 -2.12 -48.83 -3.71
N SER A 514 -1.07 -49.57 -4.04
CA SER A 514 -1.08 -50.48 -5.17
C SER A 514 -0.40 -51.79 -4.76
N THR A 515 -1.14 -52.62 -4.04
CA THR A 515 -0.83 -54.05 -3.98
C THR A 515 -1.52 -54.70 -5.18
N GLU A 516 -0.86 -54.70 -6.33
CA GLU A 516 -1.21 -55.64 -7.39
C GLU A 516 -0.53 -56.99 -7.11
N PRO A 517 -1.26 -58.12 -7.15
CA PRO A 517 -0.63 -59.43 -7.17
C PRO A 517 -0.13 -59.72 -8.59
N SER A 518 1.17 -59.95 -8.67
CA SER A 518 1.87 -60.48 -9.82
C SER A 518 1.34 -61.86 -10.22
N THR A 519 0.87 -62.01 -11.46
CA THR A 519 0.99 -63.27 -12.21
C THR A 519 1.25 -62.99 -13.68
N SER A 520 2.46 -63.36 -14.09
CA SER A 520 2.96 -63.59 -15.44
C SER A 520 2.06 -64.54 -16.25
N THR A 521 1.83 -64.29 -17.54
CA THR A 521 2.37 -65.09 -18.66
C THR A 521 2.03 -64.38 -20.00
N GLU A 522 3.05 -64.01 -20.76
CA GLU A 522 3.02 -63.75 -22.22
C GLU A 522 2.87 -65.10 -22.99
N PRO A 523 2.55 -65.18 -24.31
CA PRO A 523 2.99 -64.23 -25.34
C PRO A 523 2.07 -63.98 -26.57
N SER A 524 2.43 -62.89 -27.26
CA SER A 524 2.54 -62.73 -28.73
C SER A 524 1.30 -62.57 -29.63
N SER A 525 1.40 -61.47 -30.39
CA SER A 525 1.14 -61.28 -31.83
C SER A 525 -0.15 -60.58 -32.29
N SER A 526 0.09 -59.35 -32.76
CA SER A 526 -0.30 -58.77 -34.06
C SER A 526 -1.78 -58.68 -34.45
N GLY A 527 -2.20 -57.47 -34.83
CA GLY A 527 -3.30 -57.30 -35.79
C GLY A 527 -4.14 -56.04 -35.60
N THR A 528 -3.64 -54.94 -36.15
CA THR A 528 -4.30 -53.84 -36.88
C THR A 528 -5.83 -53.81 -36.98
N GLU A 529 -6.39 -52.63 -36.66
CA GLU A 529 -7.59 -51.93 -37.19
C GLU A 529 -8.86 -52.77 -37.44
N THR A 530 -10.06 -52.35 -37.06
CA THR A 530 -10.72 -51.14 -37.56
C THR A 530 -12.07 -50.98 -36.83
N SER A 531 -12.43 -49.73 -36.57
CA SER A 531 -13.76 -49.12 -36.73
C SER A 531 -15.03 -49.70 -36.08
N THR A 532 -15.77 -48.72 -35.53
CA THR A 532 -17.24 -48.57 -35.55
C THR A 532 -18.08 -49.62 -34.81
N SER A 533 -19.19 -49.29 -34.17
CA SER A 533 -19.78 -48.05 -33.70
C SER A 533 -21.08 -48.48 -33.03
N THR A 534 -21.55 -47.60 -32.16
CA THR A 534 -22.97 -47.35 -31.87
C THR A 534 -23.79 -48.43 -31.16
N SER A 535 -24.42 -47.92 -30.09
CA SER A 535 -25.83 -48.05 -29.79
C SER A 535 -26.22 -49.39 -29.16
N SER A 536 -27.06 -49.43 -28.15
CA SER A 536 -28.01 -48.43 -27.65
C SER A 536 -28.58 -48.97 -26.35
N SER A 537 -29.17 -48.04 -25.60
CA SER A 537 -30.45 -48.21 -24.90
C SER A 537 -30.50 -49.16 -23.72
N THR A 538 -31.23 -48.93 -22.65
CA THR A 538 -32.08 -47.83 -22.15
C THR A 538 -32.55 -48.39 -20.81
N SER A 539 -32.83 -47.52 -19.85
CA SER A 539 -33.80 -47.74 -18.74
C SER A 539 -33.45 -48.82 -17.71
N GLN A 540 -33.77 -48.71 -16.43
CA GLN A 540 -34.65 -47.79 -15.72
C GLN A 540 -34.36 -47.95 -14.22
N SER A 541 -34.44 -46.83 -13.51
CA SER A 541 -35.06 -46.67 -12.19
C SER A 541 -35.07 -47.84 -11.20
N THR A 542 -34.64 -47.58 -9.96
CA THR A 542 -35.62 -47.47 -8.86
C THR A 542 -35.00 -46.82 -7.62
N SER A 543 -35.81 -45.95 -7.02
CA SER A 543 -35.61 -45.28 -5.74
C SER A 543 -35.70 -46.25 -4.56
N GLY A 544 -35.07 -45.87 -3.45
CA GLY A 544 -35.41 -46.39 -2.13
C GLY A 544 -34.85 -45.48 -1.04
N SER A 545 -35.69 -44.58 -0.52
CA SER A 545 -35.45 -43.93 0.76
C SER A 545 -35.57 -44.96 1.88
N ASN A 546 -34.75 -44.83 2.94
CA ASN A 546 -35.28 -45.15 4.26
C ASN A 546 -34.60 -44.33 5.36
N THR A 547 -35.46 -43.90 6.27
CA THR A 547 -35.29 -43.11 7.48
C THR A 547 -34.69 -43.91 8.64
N GLY A 548 -34.09 -43.19 9.61
CA GLY A 548 -34.31 -43.46 11.03
C GLY A 548 -33.06 -43.53 11.91
N GLY A 549 -33.11 -42.83 13.05
CA GLY A 549 -32.37 -43.22 14.26
C GLY A 549 -31.62 -42.10 14.97
N ALA A 550 -32.24 -41.56 16.03
CA ALA A 550 -31.65 -40.66 17.02
C ALA A 550 -30.71 -41.39 18.00
N THR A 551 -29.78 -40.67 18.64
CA THR A 551 -29.67 -40.52 20.12
C THR A 551 -28.47 -39.64 20.57
N ASP A 552 -28.77 -38.79 21.56
CA ASP A 552 -28.04 -38.44 22.79
C ASP A 552 -26.67 -37.73 22.82
N THR A 553 -26.76 -36.45 23.26
CA THR A 553 -26.03 -35.78 24.35
C THR A 553 -24.73 -36.38 24.91
N SER A 554 -23.68 -35.54 24.98
CA SER A 554 -23.08 -35.17 26.28
C SER A 554 -22.23 -33.89 26.20
N SER A 555 -22.46 -33.02 27.18
CA SER A 555 -21.66 -31.87 27.55
C SER A 555 -20.42 -32.30 28.35
N SER A 556 -19.26 -31.68 28.12
CA SER A 556 -18.28 -31.53 29.20
C SER A 556 -17.48 -30.22 29.07
N SER A 557 -17.52 -29.48 30.17
CA SER A 557 -16.74 -28.30 30.52
C SER A 557 -15.27 -28.65 30.77
N GLY A 558 -14.35 -27.83 30.27
CA GLY A 558 -12.91 -27.92 30.53
C GLY A 558 -12.33 -26.58 30.99
N THR A 559 -11.87 -26.58 32.24
CA THR A 559 -11.39 -25.45 33.04
C THR A 559 -10.02 -24.92 32.59
N VAL A 560 -9.87 -23.60 32.71
CA VAL A 560 -8.66 -22.78 32.55
C VAL A 560 -7.60 -23.12 33.60
N VAL A 561 -6.33 -23.28 33.18
CA VAL A 561 -5.17 -23.25 34.09
C VAL A 561 -4.14 -22.24 33.58
N SER A 562 -3.92 -21.21 34.41
CA SER A 562 -2.85 -20.23 34.33
C SER A 562 -1.52 -20.84 34.78
N SER A 563 -0.42 -20.47 34.12
CA SER A 563 0.90 -20.56 34.75
C SER A 563 1.81 -19.42 34.28
N ASP A 564 2.04 -18.48 35.20
CA ASP A 564 3.16 -17.55 35.20
C ASP A 564 4.48 -18.30 35.33
N LYS A 565 5.47 -17.98 34.48
CA LYS A 565 6.89 -18.13 34.85
C LYS A 565 7.81 -17.15 34.14
N LYS A 566 8.35 -16.26 34.97
CA LYS A 566 9.44 -15.31 34.76
C LYS A 566 10.76 -16.03 34.44
N VAL A 567 11.44 -15.65 33.35
CA VAL A 567 12.81 -16.11 33.04
C VAL A 567 13.72 -14.93 32.69
N THR A 568 14.84 -14.85 33.38
CA THR A 568 15.94 -13.88 33.24
C THR A 568 16.90 -14.30 32.11
N PRO A 569 17.46 -13.38 31.29
CA PRO A 569 18.34 -13.77 30.18
C PRO A 569 19.83 -13.82 30.59
N THR A 570 20.53 -14.86 30.12
CA THR A 570 21.99 -15.01 30.20
C THR A 570 22.64 -14.63 28.87
N ASN A 571 23.66 -13.77 28.99
CA ASN A 571 24.51 -13.27 27.90
C ASN A 571 25.53 -14.33 27.45
N LYS A 572 25.64 -14.61 26.14
CA LYS A 572 26.86 -15.17 25.55
C LYS A 572 27.19 -14.51 24.20
N LYS A 573 28.37 -13.88 24.17
CA LYS A 573 29.04 -13.31 22.98
C LYS A 573 29.47 -14.41 22.02
N GLY A 574 29.12 -14.27 20.74
CA GLY A 574 29.74 -14.95 19.60
C GLY A 574 30.28 -13.92 18.61
N LYS A 575 31.52 -14.11 18.15
CA LYS A 575 32.26 -13.23 17.22
C LYS A 575 31.66 -13.28 15.81
N SER A 576 31.46 -12.12 15.18
CA SER A 576 31.09 -11.98 13.77
C SER A 576 32.33 -11.88 12.88
N ASN A 577 32.40 -12.69 11.83
CA ASN A 577 33.28 -12.49 10.68
C ASN A 577 32.61 -11.49 9.71
N LEU A 578 33.34 -10.49 9.23
CA LEU A 578 32.88 -9.57 8.18
C LEU A 578 33.04 -10.21 6.79
N PRO A 579 32.07 -10.05 5.86
CA PRO A 579 32.31 -10.12 4.43
C PRO A 579 32.66 -8.74 3.87
N SER A 580 33.60 -8.73 2.91
CA SER A 580 34.03 -7.57 2.13
C SER A 580 33.13 -7.35 0.92
N THR A 581 32.81 -6.09 0.60
CA THR A 581 32.79 -5.43 -0.74
C THR A 581 31.97 -4.14 -0.70
N GLY A 582 32.35 -3.13 -1.52
CA GLY A 582 31.51 -1.93 -1.81
C GLY A 582 31.97 -0.57 -1.27
N GLU A 583 32.91 -0.52 -0.34
CA GLU A 583 33.24 0.70 0.42
C GLU A 583 34.05 1.79 -0.32
N GLN A 584 34.58 1.54 -1.52
CA GLN A 584 35.65 2.39 -2.06
C GLN A 584 35.19 3.70 -2.72
N VAL A 585 33.92 3.82 -3.14
CA VAL A 585 33.44 5.05 -3.82
C VAL A 585 32.88 6.07 -2.82
N SER A 586 32.17 5.62 -1.78
CA SER A 586 31.65 6.49 -0.72
C SER A 586 32.74 6.99 0.23
N ILE A 587 33.78 6.19 0.49
CA ILE A 587 34.90 6.61 1.33
C ILE A 587 35.68 7.77 0.67
N LEU A 588 35.78 7.82 -0.66
CA LEU A 588 36.55 8.87 -1.34
C LEU A 588 35.85 10.23 -1.26
N LEU A 589 34.52 10.28 -1.39
CA LEU A 589 33.72 11.51 -1.25
C LEU A 589 33.66 11.99 0.20
N VAL A 590 33.56 11.07 1.16
CA VAL A 590 33.62 11.39 2.59
C VAL A 590 35.03 11.85 3.00
N ALA A 591 36.09 11.25 2.47
CA ALA A 591 37.47 11.68 2.74
C ALA A 591 37.75 13.08 2.19
N LEU A 592 37.22 13.43 1.02
CA LEU A 592 37.34 14.77 0.43
C LEU A 592 36.54 15.81 1.24
N GLY A 593 35.34 15.47 1.71
CA GLY A 593 34.53 16.33 2.58
C GLY A 593 35.18 16.58 3.94
N VAL A 594 35.73 15.53 4.57
CA VAL A 594 36.44 15.63 5.85
C VAL A 594 37.75 16.41 5.70
N ALA A 595 38.48 16.25 4.59
CA ALA A 595 39.68 17.06 4.31
C ALA A 595 39.34 18.54 4.11
N GLY A 596 38.22 18.86 3.45
CA GLY A 596 37.73 20.24 3.29
C GLY A 596 37.38 20.90 4.62
N ILE A 597 36.68 20.17 5.49
CA ILE A 597 36.28 20.65 6.83
C ILE A 597 37.50 20.84 7.75
N LEU A 598 38.46 19.91 7.73
CA LEU A 598 39.70 20.03 8.51
C LEU A 598 40.57 21.21 8.03
N THR A 599 40.59 21.47 6.72
CA THR A 599 41.32 22.61 6.15
C THR A 599 40.66 23.95 6.52
N ALA A 600 39.32 24.02 6.51
CA ALA A 600 38.57 25.20 6.95
C ALA A 600 38.77 25.49 8.45
N ILE A 601 38.78 24.45 9.30
CA ILE A 601 39.04 24.58 10.74
C ILE A 601 40.48 25.03 11.02
N PHE A 602 41.46 24.53 10.26
CA PHE A 602 42.86 24.92 10.41
C PHE A 602 43.10 26.37 9.97
N LEU A 603 42.46 26.81 8.88
CA LEU A 603 42.52 28.20 8.41
C LEU A 603 41.82 29.18 9.36
N HIS A 604 40.69 28.78 9.97
CA HIS A 604 39.97 29.61 10.93
C HIS A 604 40.75 29.77 12.25
N ARG A 605 41.41 28.70 12.72
CA ARG A 605 42.30 28.77 13.90
C ARG A 605 43.55 29.61 13.69
N LYS A 606 44.12 29.61 12.48
CA LYS A 606 45.30 30.42 12.15
C LYS A 606 44.98 31.92 12.03
N LYS A 607 43.71 32.26 11.71
CA LYS A 607 43.22 33.64 11.68
C LYS A 607 42.93 34.19 13.08
N SER A 608 42.45 33.34 13.98
CA SER A 608 42.17 33.68 15.38
C SER A 608 43.42 33.82 16.28
N SER A 609 44.61 33.42 15.82
CA SER A 609 45.87 33.56 16.58
C SER A 609 46.70 34.79 16.18
N LYS A 610 46.10 35.75 15.46
CA LYS A 610 46.76 36.97 14.99
C LYS A 610 46.03 38.26 15.39
N GLU A 611 45.08 38.18 16.33
CA GLU A 611 44.52 39.34 17.04
C GLU A 611 44.88 39.28 18.53
#